data_AF-A0A415RHZ8-F1
#
_entry.id   AF-A0A415RHZ8-F1
#
_cell.length_a   1.000
_cell.length_b   1.000
_cell.length_c   1.000
_cell.angle_alpha   90.00
_cell.angle_beta   90.00
_cell.angle_gamma   90.00
#
_symmetry.space_group_name_H-M   'P 1'
#
loop_
_entity.id
_entity.type
_entity.pdbx_description
1 polymer ?
#
loop_
_entity_poly.entity_id
_entity_poly.type
_entity_poly.pdbx_seq_one_letter_code
_entity_poly.pdbx_strand_id
1 'polypeptide(L)'
;MKLELVEYVHTGLPKGWKPYYIYHILVGSQCVGTIVLREGTLQERYYDGHIGYTIEKPYQGHHYSLQACFLIFEKAKELNMKQLIITCSPENRASHHIIQHLPARYIETVSIPKQLKKYFTKEETHKEVYLIQLEEV
;
A
#
# COMPACT_ATOMS: atom_id res chain seq x y z
N MET A 1 -3.21 7.51 16.95
CA MET A 1 -2.69 7.82 15.60
C MET A 1 -3.88 8.05 14.68
N LYS A 2 -3.78 8.91 13.65
CA LYS A 2 -4.84 9.14 12.67
C LYS A 2 -4.26 9.30 11.26
N LEU A 3 -5.12 9.12 10.25
CA LEU A 3 -4.83 9.48 8.87
C LEU A 3 -5.49 10.81 8.53
N GLU A 4 -4.75 11.70 7.88
CA GLU A 4 -5.26 12.97 7.38
C GLU A 4 -5.13 13.00 5.87
N LEU A 5 -6.26 13.18 5.16
CA LEU A 5 -6.26 13.24 3.70
C LEU A 5 -5.53 14.50 3.26
N VAL A 6 -4.45 14.32 2.50
CA VAL A 6 -3.67 15.41 1.92
C VAL A 6 -4.23 15.75 0.55
N GLU A 7 -4.44 14.73 -0.29
CA GLU A 7 -4.86 14.93 -1.66
C GLU A 7 -5.57 13.68 -2.20
N TYR A 8 -6.61 13.91 -3.01
CA TYR A 8 -7.16 12.91 -3.92
C TYR A 8 -6.73 13.25 -5.35
N VAL A 9 -5.79 12.48 -5.90
CA VAL A 9 -5.24 12.73 -7.23
C VAL A 9 -6.08 11.96 -8.24
N HIS A 10 -6.94 12.67 -8.98
CA HIS A 10 -7.87 12.06 -9.94
C HIS A 10 -7.91 12.75 -11.32
N THR A 11 -7.22 13.88 -11.48
CA THR A 11 -7.13 14.63 -12.74
C THR A 11 -5.68 14.80 -13.17
N GLY A 12 -5.43 14.97 -14.48
CA GLY A 12 -4.07 15.19 -15.00
C GLY A 12 -3.15 13.98 -14.88
N LEU A 13 -3.72 12.80 -14.63
CA LEU A 13 -2.97 11.56 -14.49
C LEU A 13 -2.36 11.12 -15.82
N PRO A 14 -1.13 10.56 -15.83
CA PRO A 14 -0.56 9.95 -17.01
C PRO A 14 -1.48 8.86 -17.59
N LYS A 15 -1.40 8.65 -18.90
CA LYS A 15 -2.22 7.63 -19.58
C LYS A 15 -2.04 6.27 -18.92
N GLY A 16 -3.15 5.67 -18.49
CA GLY A 16 -3.19 4.35 -17.85
C GLY A 16 -3.05 4.37 -16.32
N TRP A 17 -2.85 5.53 -15.70
CA TRP A 17 -2.86 5.66 -14.25
C TRP A 17 -4.30 5.77 -13.73
N LYS A 18 -4.52 5.27 -12.51
CA LYS A 18 -5.79 5.35 -11.80
C LYS A 18 -5.72 6.35 -10.67
N PRO A 19 -6.87 6.88 -10.20
CA PRO A 19 -6.89 7.76 -9.05
C PRO A 19 -6.31 7.11 -7.79
N TYR A 20 -5.79 7.94 -6.90
CA TYR A 20 -5.28 7.51 -5.61
C TYR A 20 -5.38 8.63 -4.57
N TYR A 21 -5.44 8.22 -3.31
CA TYR A 21 -5.53 9.08 -2.15
C TYR A 21 -4.19 9.09 -1.44
N ILE A 22 -3.70 10.28 -1.08
CA ILE A 22 -2.49 10.46 -0.27
C ILE A 22 -2.94 10.90 1.12
N TYR A 23 -2.51 10.16 2.14
CA TYR A 23 -2.76 10.49 3.54
C TYR A 23 -1.45 10.70 4.28
N HIS A 24 -1.40 11.70 5.15
CA HIS A 24 -0.40 11.78 6.19
C HIS A 24 -0.75 10.85 7.36
N ILE A 25 0.27 10.21 7.91
CA ILE A 25 0.18 9.41 9.14
C ILE A 25 0.57 10.34 10.30
N LEU A 26 -0.40 10.66 11.17
CA LEU A 26 -0.21 11.59 12.28
C LEU A 26 -0.22 10.88 13.64
N VAL A 27 0.83 11.09 14.42
CA VAL A 27 0.96 10.66 15.83
C VAL A 27 0.98 11.91 16.70
N GLY A 28 -0.14 12.20 17.38
CA GLY A 28 -0.35 13.51 17.98
C GLY A 28 -0.41 14.59 16.91
N SER A 29 0.41 15.64 17.03
CA SER A 29 0.60 16.69 16.02
C SER A 29 1.74 16.39 15.04
N GLN A 30 2.49 15.31 15.22
CA GLN A 30 3.65 14.98 14.40
C GLN A 30 3.24 14.17 13.16
N CYS A 31 3.63 14.63 11.97
CA CYS A 31 3.60 13.80 10.78
C CYS A 31 4.79 12.84 10.79
N VAL A 32 4.51 11.54 10.77
CA VAL A 32 5.53 10.48 10.86
C VAL A 32 5.74 9.75 9.54
N GLY A 33 4.93 10.02 8.53
CA GLY A 33 5.01 9.37 7.23
C GLY A 33 3.78 9.59 6.38
N THR A 34 3.74 8.88 5.26
CA THR A 34 2.67 8.93 4.27
C THR A 34 2.15 7.52 3.98
N ILE A 35 0.85 7.38 3.76
CA ILE A 35 0.23 6.18 3.23
C ILE A 35 -0.66 6.56 2.04
N VAL A 36 -0.62 5.74 1.00
CA VAL A 36 -1.33 5.92 -0.26
C VAL A 36 -2.30 4.77 -0.44
N LEU A 37 -3.55 5.10 -0.77
CA LEU A 37 -4.57 4.15 -1.20
C LEU A 37 -4.85 4.37 -2.68
N ARG A 38 -4.57 3.37 -3.51
CA ARG A 38 -4.75 3.40 -4.97
C ARG A 38 -6.05 2.73 -5.35
N GLU A 39 -6.84 3.38 -6.18
CA GLU A 39 -8.00 2.76 -6.82
C GLU A 39 -7.57 1.78 -7.92
N GLY A 40 -8.49 0.92 -8.31
CA GLY A 40 -8.31 -0.08 -9.37
C GLY A 40 -8.82 -1.46 -8.95
N THR A 41 -8.85 -2.35 -9.93
CA THR A 41 -9.15 -3.77 -9.71
C THR A 41 -7.94 -4.52 -9.16
N LEU A 42 -8.16 -5.74 -8.64
CA LEU A 42 -7.06 -6.62 -8.22
C LEU A 42 -6.02 -6.86 -9.34
N GLN A 43 -6.49 -6.97 -10.59
CA GLN A 43 -5.61 -7.15 -11.75
C GLN A 43 -4.79 -5.89 -12.04
N GLU A 44 -5.40 -4.71 -11.95
CA GLU A 44 -4.70 -3.45 -12.18
C GLU A 44 -3.68 -3.14 -11.09
N ARG A 45 -3.87 -3.64 -9.86
CA ARG A 45 -3.02 -3.40 -8.69
C ARG A 45 -2.14 -4.61 -8.31
N TYR A 46 -2.03 -5.61 -9.19
CA TYR A 46 -1.42 -6.89 -8.86
C TYR A 46 0.06 -6.79 -8.45
N TYR A 47 0.80 -5.85 -9.03
CA TYR A 47 2.25 -5.71 -8.82
C TYR A 47 2.64 -4.49 -7.97
N ASP A 48 1.85 -3.41 -8.01
CA ASP A 48 2.12 -2.15 -7.31
C ASP A 48 1.24 -1.95 -6.06
N GLY A 49 0.26 -2.82 -5.85
CA GLY A 49 -0.61 -2.85 -4.68
C GLY A 49 -1.59 -1.68 -4.59
N HIS A 50 -2.67 -1.89 -3.85
CA HIS A 50 -3.59 -0.82 -3.47
C HIS A 50 -2.98 0.06 -2.38
N ILE A 51 -2.12 -0.50 -1.52
CA ILE A 51 -1.52 0.22 -0.40
C ILE A 51 -0.04 0.44 -0.68
N GLY A 52 0.44 1.67 -0.49
CA GLY A 52 1.86 1.97 -0.37
C GLY A 52 2.10 2.90 0.81
N TYR A 53 3.19 2.73 1.55
CA TYR A 53 3.49 3.60 2.69
C TYR A 53 4.98 3.89 2.79
N THR A 54 5.30 5.01 3.43
CA THR A 54 6.65 5.41 3.81
C THR A 54 6.58 5.98 5.23
N ILE A 55 7.42 5.48 6.12
CA ILE A 55 7.63 6.07 7.45
C ILE A 55 8.96 6.82 7.40
N GLU A 56 8.94 8.08 7.82
CA GLU A 56 10.14 8.91 7.84
C GLU A 56 11.19 8.29 8.76
N LYS A 57 12.46 8.36 8.36
CA LYS A 57 13.57 7.65 9.03
C LYS A 57 13.59 7.80 10.56
N PRO A 58 13.37 8.99 11.15
CA PRO A 58 13.37 9.16 12.62
C PRO A 58 12.27 8.39 13.35
N TYR A 59 11.21 7.98 12.66
CA TYR A 59 10.03 7.34 13.26
C TYR A 59 9.89 5.86 12.90
N GLN A 60 10.86 5.28 12.17
CA GLN A 60 10.86 3.84 11.85
C GLN A 60 11.04 2.99 13.11
N GLY A 61 10.64 1.71 13.04
CA GLY A 61 10.74 0.77 14.18
C GLY A 61 9.60 0.85 15.20
N HIS A 62 8.63 1.75 15.04
CA HIS A 62 7.50 1.94 15.98
C HIS A 62 6.18 1.29 15.53
N HIS A 63 6.22 0.45 14.49
CA HIS A 63 5.02 -0.18 13.89
C HIS A 63 3.95 0.81 13.38
N TYR A 64 4.30 2.07 13.10
CA TYR A 64 3.34 3.04 12.57
C TYR A 64 2.76 2.64 11.20
N SER A 65 3.54 1.97 10.35
CA SER A 65 3.03 1.44 9.07
C SER A 65 1.96 0.36 9.27
N LEU A 66 2.12 -0.52 10.27
CA LEU A 66 1.13 -1.54 10.62
C LEU A 66 -0.18 -0.90 11.07
N GLN A 67 -0.10 0.02 12.03
CA GLN A 67 -1.27 0.74 12.52
C GLN A 67 -1.93 1.57 11.39
N ALA A 68 -1.15 2.13 10.46
CA ALA A 68 -1.65 2.94 9.37
C ALA A 68 -2.39 2.07 8.33
N CYS A 69 -1.94 0.82 8.12
CA CYS A 69 -2.67 -0.13 7.29
C CYS A 69 -4.04 -0.46 7.87
N PHE A 70 -4.18 -0.68 9.18
CA PHE A 70 -5.52 -0.88 9.76
C PHE A 70 -6.44 0.34 9.56
N LEU A 71 -5.91 1.55 9.70
CA LEU A 71 -6.68 2.77 9.42
C LEU A 71 -7.04 2.91 7.93
N ILE A 72 -6.17 2.49 7.01
CA ILE A 72 -6.46 2.55 5.57
C ILE A 72 -7.51 1.53 5.14
N PHE A 73 -7.66 0.41 5.86
CA PHE A 73 -8.73 -0.56 5.61
C PHE A 73 -10.11 0.07 5.82
N GLU A 74 -10.27 0.85 6.89
CA GLU A 74 -11.52 1.58 7.13
C GLU A 74 -11.81 2.60 6.02
N LYS A 75 -10.78 3.30 5.53
CA LYS A 75 -10.91 4.20 4.37
C LYS A 75 -11.26 3.48 3.08
N ALA A 76 -10.70 2.30 2.85
CA ALA A 76 -11.05 1.48 1.70
C ALA A 76 -12.50 0.97 1.77
N LYS A 77 -12.98 0.58 2.96
CA LYS A 77 -14.38 0.18 3.18
C LYS A 77 -15.34 1.34 2.93
N GLU A 78 -15.03 2.56 3.39
CA GLU A 78 -15.82 3.77 3.11
C GLU A 78 -15.97 4.03 1.60
N LEU A 79 -14.97 3.61 0.80
CA LEU A 79 -14.98 3.69 -0.67
C LEU A 79 -15.63 2.46 -1.34
N ASN A 80 -16.31 1.59 -0.58
CA ASN A 80 -16.95 0.36 -1.05
C ASN A 80 -15.97 -0.67 -1.66
N MET A 81 -14.69 -0.62 -1.30
CA MET A 81 -13.75 -1.66 -1.67
C MET A 81 -13.99 -2.90 -0.80
N LYS A 82 -14.02 -4.08 -1.44
CA LYS A 82 -14.19 -5.36 -0.73
C LYS A 82 -12.87 -6.06 -0.44
N GLN A 83 -11.88 -5.82 -1.30
CA GLN A 83 -10.61 -6.54 -1.31
C GLN A 83 -9.48 -5.60 -1.66
N LEU A 84 -8.31 -5.85 -1.06
CA LEU A 84 -7.08 -5.13 -1.35
C LEU A 84 -5.95 -6.11 -1.66
N ILE A 85 -5.12 -5.73 -2.62
CA ILE A 85 -3.77 -6.27 -2.82
C ILE A 85 -2.78 -5.40 -2.06
N ILE A 86 -1.92 -6.03 -1.26
CA ILE A 86 -0.68 -5.44 -0.76
C ILE A 86 0.48 -6.27 -1.28
N THR A 87 1.55 -5.60 -1.71
CA THR A 87 2.72 -6.27 -2.27
C THR A 87 3.99 -5.75 -1.61
N CYS A 88 5.00 -6.61 -1.47
CA CYS A 88 6.35 -6.19 -1.19
C CYS A 88 7.35 -6.94 -2.07
N SER A 89 8.52 -6.35 -2.28
CA SER A 89 9.65 -7.10 -2.85
C SER A 89 10.19 -8.06 -1.78
N PRO A 90 10.54 -9.32 -2.09
CA PRO A 90 11.02 -10.30 -1.11
C PRO A 90 12.20 -9.81 -0.25
N GLU A 91 13.03 -8.92 -0.82
CA GLU A 91 14.19 -8.34 -0.16
C GLU A 91 13.81 -7.26 0.87
N ASN A 92 12.58 -6.74 0.82
CA ASN A 92 12.07 -5.73 1.73
C ASN A 92 11.59 -6.37 3.05
N ARG A 93 12.56 -6.80 3.86
CA ARG A 93 12.33 -7.45 5.15
C ARG A 93 11.42 -6.66 6.09
N ALA A 94 11.52 -5.33 6.08
CA ALA A 94 10.70 -4.47 6.91
C ALA A 94 9.22 -4.57 6.53
N SER A 95 8.89 -4.49 5.24
CA SER A 95 7.49 -4.60 4.78
C SER A 95 6.97 -6.02 4.89
N HIS A 96 7.79 -7.01 4.59
CA HIS A 96 7.46 -8.43 4.81
C HIS A 96 7.04 -8.67 6.27
N HIS A 97 7.83 -8.20 7.24
CA HIS A 97 7.49 -8.31 8.66
C HIS A 97 6.17 -7.63 9.00
N ILE A 98 5.89 -6.44 8.44
CA ILE A 98 4.62 -5.74 8.67
C ILE A 98 3.44 -6.54 8.09
N ILE A 99 3.56 -7.05 6.86
CA ILE A 99 2.50 -7.81 6.18
C ILE A 99 2.14 -9.08 6.94
N GLN A 100 3.10 -9.75 7.58
CA GLN A 100 2.83 -10.92 8.43
C GLN A 100 1.93 -10.63 9.63
N HIS A 101 1.84 -9.36 10.07
CA HIS A 101 0.96 -8.92 11.15
C HIS A 101 -0.38 -8.37 10.64
N LEU A 102 -0.58 -8.35 9.33
CA LEU A 102 -1.86 -7.99 8.71
C LEU A 102 -2.69 -9.25 8.47
N PRO A 103 -4.03 -9.12 8.40
CA PRO A 103 -4.94 -10.18 7.93
C PRO A 103 -4.83 -10.36 6.41
N ALA A 104 -3.61 -10.59 5.93
CA ALA A 104 -3.27 -10.69 4.53
C ALA A 104 -2.91 -12.14 4.19
N ARG A 105 -3.60 -12.70 3.20
CA ARG A 105 -3.34 -14.05 2.70
C ARG A 105 -2.31 -13.98 1.58
N TYR A 106 -1.18 -14.65 1.75
CA TYR A 106 -0.21 -14.83 0.69
C TYR A 106 -0.84 -15.53 -0.53
N ILE A 107 -0.59 -15.00 -1.72
CA ILE A 107 -1.04 -15.55 -3.00
C ILE A 107 0.12 -16.24 -3.69
N GLU A 108 1.16 -15.48 -4.05
CA GLU A 108 2.35 -16.00 -4.72
C GLU A 108 3.52 -15.00 -4.68
N THR A 109 4.70 -15.48 -5.05
CA THR A 109 5.86 -14.65 -5.41
C THR A 109 6.02 -14.70 -6.92
N VAL A 110 5.81 -13.55 -7.57
CA VAL A 110 5.75 -13.45 -9.03
C VAL A 110 6.84 -12.53 -9.56
N SER A 111 7.46 -12.91 -10.68
CA SER A 111 8.42 -12.04 -11.39
C SER A 111 7.70 -10.85 -12.02
N ILE A 112 8.27 -9.65 -11.92
CA ILE A 112 7.69 -8.45 -12.55
C ILE A 112 7.87 -8.55 -14.07
N PRO A 113 6.77 -8.49 -14.86
CA PRO A 113 6.84 -8.55 -16.32
C PRO A 113 7.72 -7.44 -16.90
N LYS A 114 8.47 -7.76 -17.96
CA LYS A 114 9.41 -6.83 -18.61
C LYS A 114 8.76 -5.50 -19.00
N GLN A 115 7.52 -5.54 -19.49
CA GLN A 115 6.76 -4.35 -19.89
C GLN A 115 6.39 -3.42 -18.73
N LEU A 116 6.35 -3.95 -17.50
CA LEU A 116 6.02 -3.19 -16.29
C LEU A 116 7.27 -2.66 -15.57
N LYS A 117 8.46 -3.17 -15.89
CA LYS A 117 9.72 -2.81 -15.21
C LYS A 117 10.01 -1.31 -15.13
N LYS A 118 9.53 -0.52 -16.10
CA LYS A 118 9.68 0.95 -16.10
C LYS A 118 9.00 1.66 -14.93
N TYR A 119 8.10 0.99 -14.21
CA TYR A 119 7.39 1.54 -13.05
C TYR A 119 8.00 1.12 -11.70
N PHE A 120 9.05 0.30 -11.71
CA PHE A 120 9.69 -0.23 -10.50
C PHE A 120 11.17 0.12 -10.49
N THR A 121 11.82 0.06 -9.33
CA THR A 121 13.27 0.25 -9.27
C THR A 121 14.00 -0.91 -9.95
N LYS A 122 15.28 -0.71 -10.29
CA LYS A 122 16.06 -1.74 -11.00
C LYS A 122 16.25 -3.01 -10.18
N GLU A 123 16.29 -2.85 -8.87
CA GLU A 123 16.48 -3.91 -7.88
C GLU A 123 15.21 -4.75 -7.71
N GLU A 124 14.03 -4.17 -7.96
CA GLU A 124 12.76 -4.86 -7.84
C GLU A 124 12.58 -5.86 -8.99
N THR A 125 12.78 -7.15 -8.68
CA THR A 125 12.65 -8.24 -9.66
C THR A 125 11.41 -9.08 -9.49
N HIS A 126 10.98 -9.26 -8.26
CA HIS A 126 9.82 -10.05 -7.88
C HIS A 126 8.94 -9.27 -6.92
N LYS A 127 7.68 -9.68 -6.84
CA LYS A 127 6.71 -9.21 -5.86
C LYS A 127 6.09 -10.40 -5.18
N GLU A 128 6.10 -10.38 -3.86
CA GLU A 128 5.18 -11.17 -3.07
C GLU A 128 3.84 -10.46 -3.09
N VAL A 129 2.79 -11.19 -3.45
CA VAL A 129 1.43 -10.67 -3.60
C VAL A 129 0.58 -11.24 -2.49
N TYR A 130 -0.11 -10.36 -1.78
CA TYR A 130 -0.99 -10.73 -0.67
C TYR A 130 -2.37 -10.11 -0.88
N LEU A 131 -3.40 -10.86 -0.53
CA LEU A 131 -4.80 -10.45 -0.62
C LEU A 131 -5.38 -10.24 0.78
N ILE A 132 -6.04 -9.11 0.97
CA ILE A 132 -6.79 -8.77 2.18
C ILE A 132 -8.27 -8.75 1.83
N GLN A 133 -9.09 -9.50 2.57
CA GLN A 133 -10.55 -9.48 2.50
C GLN A 133 -11.06 -8.46 3.51
N LEU A 134 -11.60 -7.32 3.06
CA LEU A 134 -12.01 -6.25 3.99
C LEU A 134 -13.27 -6.61 4.78
N GLU A 135 -14.10 -7.52 4.27
CA GLU A 135 -15.33 -7.98 4.97
C GLU A 135 -15.01 -8.88 6.18
N GLU A 136 -13.78 -9.37 6.30
CA GLU A 136 -13.32 -10.30 7.36
C GLU A 136 -12.48 -9.62 8.45
N VAL A 137 -12.28 -8.30 8.36
CA VAL A 137 -11.39 -7.47 9.19
C VAL A 137 -12.19 -6.39 9.90
#